data_AF-A0A2H0PVX3-F1
#
_entry.id   AF-A0A2H0PVX3-F1
#
_cell.length_a   1.000
_cell.length_b   1.000
_cell.length_c   1.000
_cell.angle_alpha   90.00
_cell.angle_beta   90.00
_cell.angle_gamma   90.00
#
_symmetry.space_group_name_H-M   'P 1'
#
loop_
_entity.id
_entity.type
_entity.pdbx_description
1 polymer ?
#
loop_
_entity_poly.entity_id
_entity_poly.type
_entity_poly.pdbx_seq_one_letter_code
_entity_poly.pdbx_strand_id
1 'polypeptide(L)'
;LAKNKLIKSRRMKMQTSDSWVAFHADEELFRSQPWTLTDFVAEIESVTFQDVQRVAQIYFGKDKWYLAMCGDIANDEVEIHW
;
A
#
# COMPACT_ATOMS: atom_id res chain seq x y z
N LEU A 1 4.64 -12.78 -8.53
CA LEU A 1 3.67 -12.05 -9.39
C LEU A 1 3.41 -10.61 -8.90
N ALA A 2 2.98 -10.42 -7.64
CA ALA A 2 2.64 -9.10 -7.09
C ALA A 2 3.84 -8.12 -7.03
N LYS A 3 4.99 -8.56 -6.51
CA LYS A 3 6.23 -7.73 -6.46
C LYS A 3 6.62 -7.18 -7.83
N ASN A 4 6.66 -8.04 -8.85
CA ASN A 4 6.99 -7.64 -10.23
C ASN A 4 5.99 -6.61 -10.78
N LYS A 5 4.70 -6.75 -10.46
CA LYS A 5 3.68 -5.77 -10.85
C LYS A 5 3.96 -4.41 -10.20
N LEU A 6 4.26 -4.37 -8.90
CA LEU A 6 4.57 -3.14 -8.18
C LEU A 6 5.80 -2.45 -8.78
N ILE A 7 6.91 -3.18 -8.93
CA ILE A 7 8.17 -2.65 -9.50
C ILE A 7 7.95 -2.09 -10.90
N LYS A 8 7.32 -2.85 -11.79
CA LYS A 8 7.07 -2.42 -13.18
C LYS A 8 6.14 -1.21 -13.23
N SER A 9 5.06 -1.21 -12.44
CA SER A 9 4.13 -0.10 -12.40
C SER A 9 4.78 1.20 -11.92
N ARG A 10 5.65 1.14 -10.90
CA ARG A 10 6.41 2.31 -10.46
C ARG A 10 7.33 2.82 -11.57
N ARG A 11 8.13 1.96 -12.21
CA ARG A 11 9.01 2.36 -13.33
C ARG A 11 8.24 3.04 -14.47
N MET A 12 7.05 2.53 -14.81
CA MET A 12 6.19 3.15 -15.83
C MET A 12 5.63 4.51 -15.42
N LYS A 13 5.50 4.82 -14.12
CA LYS A 13 5.06 6.14 -13.65
C LYS A 13 6.17 7.19 -13.68
N MET A 14 7.45 6.77 -13.62
CA MET A 14 8.63 7.66 -13.58
C MET A 14 9.01 8.27 -14.95
N GLN A 15 8.06 8.48 -15.86
CA GLN A 15 8.36 8.91 -17.23
C GLN A 15 8.40 10.43 -17.41
N THR A 16 8.00 11.20 -16.40
CA THR A 16 7.99 12.68 -16.42
C THR A 16 8.83 13.24 -15.28
N SER A 17 9.38 14.45 -15.47
CA SER A 17 10.11 15.18 -14.42
C SER A 17 9.26 15.34 -13.16
N ASP A 18 7.97 15.63 -13.32
CA ASP A 18 7.06 15.83 -12.20
C ASP A 18 6.88 14.55 -11.36
N SER A 19 6.84 13.39 -12.00
CA SER A 19 6.81 12.10 -11.30
C SER A 19 8.09 11.84 -10.51
N TRP A 20 9.25 12.28 -11.01
CA TRP A 20 10.52 12.19 -10.27
C TRP A 20 10.54 13.12 -9.06
N VAL A 21 10.10 14.37 -9.23
CA VAL A 21 10.00 15.33 -8.12
C VAL A 21 9.04 14.82 -7.05
N ALA A 22 7.85 14.38 -7.44
CA ALA A 22 6.85 13.86 -6.50
C ALA A 22 7.37 12.63 -5.71
N PHE A 23 8.06 11.71 -6.40
CA PHE A 23 8.64 10.52 -5.75
C PHE A 23 9.64 10.87 -4.65
N HIS A 24 10.48 11.90 -4.85
CA HIS A 24 11.45 12.31 -3.84
C HIS A 24 10.84 13.23 -2.77
N ALA A 25 9.88 14.08 -3.14
CA ALA A 25 9.21 15.00 -2.22
C ALA A 25 8.45 14.25 -1.10
N ASP A 26 7.74 13.17 -1.44
CA ASP A 26 7.05 12.34 -0.45
C ASP A 26 8.06 11.74 0.56
N GLU A 27 9.22 11.31 0.10
CA GLU A 27 10.22 10.64 0.94
C GLU A 27 10.98 11.63 1.83
N GLU A 28 11.22 12.87 1.39
CA GLU A 28 11.84 13.91 2.23
C GLU A 28 11.01 14.21 3.50
N LEU A 29 9.69 13.99 3.46
CA LEU A 29 8.82 14.18 4.62
C LEU A 29 8.99 13.08 5.67
N PHE A 30 9.36 11.87 5.27
CA PHE A 30 9.37 10.69 6.15
C PHE A 30 10.77 10.11 6.36
N ARG A 31 11.77 10.51 5.57
CA ARG A 31 13.13 9.99 5.63
C ARG A 31 14.15 11.11 5.73
N SER A 32 15.17 10.87 6.55
CA SER A 32 16.29 11.81 6.75
C SER A 32 17.40 11.67 5.71
N GLN A 33 17.29 10.71 4.78
CA GLN A 33 18.30 10.40 3.76
C GLN A 33 17.61 10.22 2.40
N PRO A 34 18.29 10.57 1.29
CA PRO A 34 17.76 10.36 -0.04
C PRO A 34 17.39 8.90 -0.27
N TRP A 35 16.16 8.65 -0.70
CA TRP A 35 15.68 7.32 -1.06
C TRP A 35 15.45 7.25 -2.56
N THR A 36 16.06 6.24 -3.19
CA THR A 36 16.13 6.11 -4.64
C THR A 36 15.17 5.05 -5.17
N LEU A 37 14.99 5.04 -6.49
CA LEU A 37 14.26 3.96 -7.15
C LEU A 37 14.93 2.59 -6.96
N THR A 38 16.25 2.54 -6.79
CA THR A 38 16.97 1.30 -6.50
C THR A 38 16.62 0.79 -5.10
N ASP A 39 16.58 1.69 -4.12
CA ASP A 39 16.19 1.36 -2.74
C ASP A 39 14.74 0.86 -2.68
N PHE A 40 13.83 1.52 -3.40
CA PHE A 40 12.46 1.04 -3.56
C PHE A 40 12.40 -0.39 -4.09
N VAL A 41 13.16 -0.71 -5.14
CA VAL A 41 13.18 -2.07 -5.71
C VAL A 41 13.71 -3.07 -4.70
N ALA A 42 14.82 -2.76 -4.03
CA ALA A 42 15.43 -3.61 -3.01
C ALA A 42 14.48 -3.87 -1.84
N GLU A 43 13.80 -2.84 -1.33
CA GLU A 43 12.82 -2.96 -0.25
C GLU A 43 11.66 -3.89 -0.66
N ILE A 44 11.06 -3.69 -1.85
CA ILE A 44 9.98 -4.57 -2.35
C ILE A 44 10.47 -6.02 -2.54
N GLU A 45 11.70 -6.21 -3.02
CA GLU A 45 12.29 -7.52 -3.20
C GLU A 45 12.58 -8.22 -1.87
N SER A 46 12.92 -7.47 -0.82
CA SER A 46 13.18 -8.02 0.52
C SER A 46 11.94 -8.58 1.24
N VAL A 47 10.73 -8.14 0.86
CA VAL A 47 9.48 -8.54 1.55
C VAL A 47 9.27 -10.05 1.54
N THR A 48 9.12 -10.67 2.70
CA THR A 48 8.90 -12.12 2.80
C THR A 48 7.42 -12.50 2.85
N PHE A 49 7.11 -13.80 2.77
CA PHE A 49 5.75 -14.27 3.00
C PHE A 49 5.30 -14.00 4.44
N GLN A 50 6.21 -14.14 5.40
CA GLN A 50 5.96 -13.87 6.81
C GLN A 50 5.62 -12.39 7.06
N ASP A 51 6.27 -11.46 6.34
CA ASP A 51 5.91 -10.05 6.39
C ASP A 51 4.48 -9.80 5.92
N VAL A 52 4.08 -10.45 4.81
CA VAL A 52 2.71 -10.35 4.29
C VAL A 52 1.71 -10.89 5.30
N GLN A 53 1.98 -12.05 5.90
CA GLN A 53 1.10 -12.62 6.93
C GLN A 53 0.99 -11.70 8.15
N ARG A 54 2.12 -11.17 8.63
CA ARG A 54 2.17 -10.25 9.78
C ARG A 54 1.37 -8.98 9.52
N VAL A 55 1.56 -8.35 8.36
CA VAL A 55 0.83 -7.15 7.97
C VAL A 55 -0.66 -7.45 7.80
N ALA A 56 -1.02 -8.61 7.24
CA ALA A 56 -2.41 -9.01 7.09
C ALA A 56 -3.13 -9.13 8.45
N GLN A 57 -2.44 -9.64 9.47
CA GLN A 57 -3.00 -9.73 10.83
C GLN A 57 -3.18 -8.36 11.49
N ILE A 58 -2.32 -7.38 11.17
CA ILE A 58 -2.42 -6.02 11.72
C ILE A 58 -3.64 -5.29 11.15
N TYR A 59 -3.92 -5.43 9.86
CA TYR A 59 -4.95 -4.63 9.17
C TYR A 59 -6.28 -5.35 8.93
N PHE A 60 -6.29 -6.68 8.78
CA PHE A 60 -7.49 -7.47 8.48
C PHE A 60 -7.98 -8.29 9.68
N GLY A 61 -7.61 -7.89 10.90
CA GLY A 61 -8.19 -8.46 12.11
C GLY A 61 -9.69 -8.17 12.22
N LYS A 62 -10.45 -9.11 12.81
CA LYS A 62 -11.91 -8.98 13.01
C LYS A 62 -12.32 -7.77 13.85
N ASP A 63 -11.39 -7.19 14.60
CA ASP A 63 -11.56 -6.00 15.44
C ASP A 63 -11.02 -4.70 14.78
N LYS A 64 -10.51 -4.77 13.54
CA LYS A 64 -9.80 -3.67 12.85
C LYS A 64 -10.56 -3.07 11.68
N TRP A 65 -11.75 -3.54 11.39
CA TRP A 65 -12.55 -3.10 10.25
C TRP A 65 -13.69 -2.19 10.69
N TYR A 66 -14.07 -1.29 9.79
CA TYR A 66 -15.23 -0.41 9.92
C TYR A 66 -16.03 -0.50 8.62
N LEU A 67 -17.35 -0.55 8.73
CA LEU A 67 -18.25 -0.55 7.59
C LEU A 67 -19.07 0.74 7.59
N ALA A 68 -18.99 1.46 6.47
CA ALA A 68 -19.84 2.58 6.18
C ALA A 68 -20.67 2.24 4.93
N MET A 69 -21.99 2.36 5.04
CA MET A 69 -22.94 2.14 3.95
C MET A 69 -23.80 3.39 3.81
N CYS A 70 -24.13 3.75 2.57
CA CYS A 70 -24.97 4.91 2.27
C CYS A 70 -26.04 4.48 1.26
N GLY A 71 -27.30 4.76 1.57
CA GLY A 71 -28.47 4.34 0.80
C GLY A 71 -29.70 4.21 1.68
N ASP A 72 -30.82 3.80 1.08
CA ASP A 72 -32.04 3.42 1.80
C ASP A 72 -31.86 2.00 2.35
N ILE A 73 -31.13 1.87 3.45
CA ILE A 73 -30.78 0.60 4.08
C ILE A 73 -31.01 0.76 5.58
N ALA A 74 -31.87 -0.08 6.13
CA ALA A 74 -32.09 -0.13 7.57
C ALA A 74 -31.02 -1.00 8.25
N ASN A 75 -30.69 -0.71 9.52
CA ASN A 75 -29.62 -1.40 10.24
C ASN A 75 -29.88 -2.93 10.40
N ASP A 76 -31.14 -3.34 10.43
CA ASP A 76 -31.58 -4.73 10.59
C ASP A 76 -31.58 -5.53 9.27
N GLU A 77 -31.32 -4.87 8.14
CA GLU A 77 -31.18 -5.50 6.81
C GLU A 77 -29.74 -5.95 6.52
N VAL A 78 -28.78 -5.62 7.39
CA VAL A 78 -27.35 -5.90 7.18
C VAL A 78 -26.87 -7.04 8.08
N GLU A 79 -26.57 -8.19 7.46
CA GLU A 79 -25.89 -9.31 8.11
C GLU A 79 -24.42 -9.36 7.68
N ILE A 80 -23.50 -9.39 8.66
CA ILE A 80 -22.06 -9.43 8.40
C ILE A 80 -21.54 -10.85 8.66
N HIS A 81 -21.04 -11.49 7.61
CA HIS A 81 -20.34 -12.79 7.69
C HIS A 81 -18.82 -12.58 7.65
N TRP A 82 -18.11 -13.17 8.62
CA TRP A 82 -16.65 -13.12 8.79
C TRP A 82 -15.95 -14.36 8.29
#